data_AF-A0A1W6ZDS4-F1
#
_entry.id   AF-A0A1W6ZDS4-F1
#
_cell.length_a   1.000
_cell.length_b   1.000
_cell.length_c   1.000
_cell.angle_alpha   90.00
_cell.angle_beta   90.00
_cell.angle_gamma   90.00
#
_symmetry.space_group_name_H-M   'P 1'
#
loop_
_entity.id
_entity.type
_entity.pdbx_description
1 polymer ?
#
loop_
_entity_poly.entity_id
_entity_poly.type
_entity_poly.pdbx_seq_one_letter_code
_entity_poly.pdbx_strand_id
1 'polypeptide(L)' 'MSVMCPSCRAISPGLSGVSPHPELGYQGFTNPTQQGREQNRVEHFRCVRCEAKWLRETDRWGFDLGFRLAP' A
#
# COMPACT_ATOMS: atom_id res chain seq x y z
N MET A 1 -7.17 19.13 7.48
CA MET A 1 -5.75 18.72 7.41
C MET A 1 -5.64 17.31 7.97
N SER A 2 -5.55 16.29 7.11
CA SER A 2 -5.48 14.90 7.58
C SER A 2 -4.06 14.59 8.01
N VAL A 3 -3.77 14.89 9.28
CA VAL A 3 -2.53 14.46 9.93
C VAL A 3 -2.61 12.94 10.05
N MET A 4 -1.76 12.23 9.30
CA MET A 4 -1.67 10.77 9.38
C MET A 4 -1.52 10.32 10.83
N CYS A 5 -2.20 9.24 11.22
CA CYS A 5 -2.06 8.68 12.55
C CYS A 5 -0.60 8.20 12.77
N PRO A 6 -0.14 8.06 14.04
CA PRO A 6 1.21 7.57 14.34
C PRO A 6 1.52 6.22 13.67
N SER A 7 0.53 5.33 13.59
CA SER A 7 0.64 4.03 12.92
C SER A 7 0.96 4.17 11.43
N CYS A 8 0.24 5.05 10.72
CA CYS A 8 0.52 5.36 9.32
C CYS A 8 1.86 6.07 9.14
N ARG A 9 2.26 6.96 10.07
CA ARG A 9 3.58 7.62 10.03
C ARG A 9 4.74 6.64 10.22
N ALA A 10 4.51 5.52 10.90
CA ALA A 10 5.52 4.49 11.10
C ALA A 10 5.75 3.63 9.86
N ILE A 11 4.84 3.63 8.88
CA ILE A 11 5.03 2.93 7.61
C ILE A 11 6.09 3.69 6.81
N SER A 12 7.24 3.06 6.62
CA SER A 12 8.31 3.58 5.77
C SER A 12 7.97 3.28 4.30
N PRO A 13 7.70 4.30 3.46
CA PRO A 13 7.36 4.08 2.07
C PRO A 13 8.52 3.44 1.31
N GLY A 14 8.22 2.50 0.42
CA GLY A 14 9.22 1.78 -0.40
C GLY A 14 10.04 0.74 0.36
N LEU A 15 9.80 0.53 1.66
CA LEU A 15 10.40 -0.57 2.40
C LEU A 15 9.58 -1.85 2.18
N SER A 16 10.24 -2.88 1.67
CA SER A 16 9.64 -4.20 1.49
C SER A 16 9.50 -4.94 2.82
N GLY A 17 8.54 -5.86 2.89
CA GLY A 17 8.25 -6.67 4.08
C GLY A 17 7.55 -5.90 5.21
N VAL A 18 7.19 -4.63 5.01
CA VAL A 18 6.40 -3.88 5.98
C VAL A 18 5.02 -4.51 6.08
N SER A 19 4.58 -4.81 7.30
CA SER A 19 3.24 -5.32 7.55
C SER A 19 2.25 -4.17 7.73
N PRO A 20 1.02 -4.29 7.19
CA PRO A 20 -0.04 -3.33 7.48
C PRO A 20 -0.31 -3.31 8.99
N HIS A 21 -0.40 -2.13 9.59
CA HIS A 21 -0.81 -2.01 10.99
C HIS A 21 -2.29 -2.41 11.14
N PRO A 22 -2.79 -2.76 12.35
CA PRO A 22 -4.13 -3.30 12.54
C PRO A 22 -5.27 -2.40 12.02
N GLU A 23 -5.08 -1.09 12.11
CA GLU A 23 -6.05 -0.09 11.63
C GLU A 23 -6.01 0.13 10.11
N LEU A 24 -5.13 -0.57 9.38
CA LEU A 24 -4.98 -0.45 7.93
C LEU A 24 -5.80 -1.54 7.24
N GLY A 25 -7.03 -1.19 6.88
CA GLY A 25 -7.98 -2.13 6.27
C GLY A 25 -7.68 -2.36 4.80
N TYR A 26 -7.65 -3.63 4.39
CA TYR A 26 -7.55 -4.03 2.98
C TYR A 26 -8.82 -3.63 2.21
N GLN A 27 -8.64 -2.99 1.05
CA GLN A 27 -9.73 -2.54 0.18
C GLN A 27 -9.85 -3.37 -1.10
N GLY A 28 -8.89 -4.26 -1.36
CA GLY A 28 -8.83 -5.06 -2.59
C GLY A 28 -7.49 -4.92 -3.28
N PHE A 29 -7.41 -5.41 -4.52
CA PHE A 29 -6.24 -5.26 -5.37
C PHE A 29 -6.66 -4.95 -6.80
N THR A 30 -5.74 -4.35 -7.54
CA THR A 30 -5.85 -4.14 -8.98
C THR A 30 -4.58 -4.62 -9.66
N ASN A 31 -4.72 -5.07 -10.91
CA ASN A 31 -3.58 -5.39 -11.75
C ASN A 31 -3.30 -4.15 -12.59
N PRO A 32 -2.06 -3.64 -12.64
CA PRO A 32 -1.72 -2.50 -13.47
C PRO A 32 -2.05 -2.79 -14.93
N THR A 33 -2.69 -1.85 -15.59
CA THR A 33 -2.92 -1.89 -17.05
C THR A 33 -1.72 -1.34 -17.85
N GLN A 34 -0.64 -0.98 -17.15
CA GLN A 34 0.53 -0.36 -17.77
C GLN A 34 1.46 -1.44 -18.34
N GLN A 35 1.78 -1.32 -19.64
CA GLN A 35 2.61 -2.27 -20.38
C GLN A 35 3.95 -2.49 -19.66
N GLY A 36 4.28 -3.75 -19.35
CA GLY A 36 5.47 -4.11 -18.57
C GLY A 36 5.29 -4.22 -17.04
N ARG A 37 4.13 -3.81 -16.51
CA ARG A 37 3.72 -4.04 -15.10
C ARG A 37 2.44 -4.87 -14.97
N GLU A 38 1.95 -5.44 -16.06
CA GLU A 38 0.69 -6.19 -16.12
C GLU A 38 0.63 -7.41 -15.20
N GLN A 39 1.80 -7.92 -14.82
CA GLN A 39 1.92 -9.04 -13.88
C GLN A 39 2.13 -8.59 -12.43
N ASN A 40 2.25 -7.28 -12.19
CA ASN A 40 2.34 -6.76 -10.84
C ASN A 40 0.93 -6.73 -10.23
N ARG A 41 0.87 -6.78 -8.90
CA ARG A 41 -0.38 -6.69 -8.15
C ARG A 41 -0.30 -5.48 -7.24
N VAL A 42 -1.24 -4.55 -7.40
CA VAL A 42 -1.34 -3.35 -6.56
C VAL A 42 -2.47 -3.55 -5.58
N GLU A 43 -2.11 -3.81 -4.33
CA GLU A 43 -3.03 -3.93 -3.22
C GLU A 43 -3.38 -2.54 -2.68
N HIS A 44 -4.65 -2.34 -2.37
CA HIS A 44 -5.20 -1.09 -1.86
C HIS A 44 -5.54 -1.23 -0.39
N PHE A 45 -5.16 -0.23 0.38
CA PHE A 45 -5.35 -0.18 1.81
C PHE A 45 -5.88 1.18 2.23
N ARG A 46 -6.76 1.20 3.23
CA ARG A 46 -7.30 2.43 3.81
C ARG A 46 -7.23 2.36 5.33
N CYS A 47 -6.59 3.36 5.93
CA CYS A 47 -6.54 3.48 7.38
C CYS A 47 -7.91 3.89 7.92
N VAL A 48 -8.48 3.15 8.86
CA VAL A 48 -9.79 3.50 9.45
C VAL A 48 -9.72 4.70 10.40
N ARG A 49 -8.52 5.05 10.87
CA ARG A 49 -8.33 6.14 11.85
C ARG A 49 -8.09 7.50 11.22
N CYS A 50 -7.24 7.57 10.19
CA CYS A 50 -6.90 8.84 9.52
C CYS A 50 -7.27 8.86 8.04
N GLU A 51 -7.97 7.82 7.58
CA GLU A 51 -8.44 7.68 6.19
C GLU A 51 -7.35 7.72 5.11
N ALA A 52 -6.07 7.63 5.53
CA ALA A 52 -4.93 7.59 4.63
C ALA A 52 -5.01 6.35 3.74
N LYS A 53 -4.82 6.58 2.44
CA LYS A 53 -4.83 5.54 1.42
C LYS A 53 -3.40 5.10 1.14
N TRP A 54 -3.18 3.81 1.23
CA TRP A 54 -1.90 3.17 0.99
C TRP A 54 -2.03 2.15 -0.13
N LEU A 55 -0.99 2.06 -0.94
CA LEU A 55 -0.86 1.12 -2.03
C LEU A 55 0.35 0.24 -1.75
N ARG A 56 0.23 -1.06 -1.96
CA ARG A 56 1.37 -1.98 -1.90
C ARG A 56 1.50 -2.65 -3.24
N GLU A 57 2.63 -2.48 -3.91
CA GLU A 57 2.88 -3.15 -5.20
C GLU A 57 3.68 -4.42 -4.94
N THR A 58 3.23 -5.52 -5.52
CA THR A 58 3.95 -6.78 -5.56
C THR A 58 4.33 -7.05 -7.01
N ASP A 59 5.60 -7.34 -7.28
CA ASP A 59 6.10 -7.68 -8.61
C ASP A 59 5.56 -9.06 -9.07
N ARG A 60 5.71 -9.39 -10.35
CA ARG A 60 5.29 -10.65 -10.98
C ARG A 60 5.80 -11.91 -10.28
N TRP A 61 6.92 -11.79 -9.58
CA TRP A 61 7.57 -12.87 -8.84
C TRP A 61 7.08 -12.98 -7.38
N GLY A 62 6.10 -12.19 -6.97
CA GLY A 62 5.64 -12.13 -5.58
C GLY A 62 6.50 -11.26 -4.67
N PHE A 63 7.45 -10.48 -5.22
CA PHE A 63 8.29 -9.58 -4.44
C PHE A 63 7.53 -8.33 -4.05
N ASP A 64 7.44 -8.09 -2.74
CA ASP A 64 6.90 -6.86 -2.21
C ASP A 64 7.82 -5.67 -2.53
N LEU A 65 7.31 -4.68 -3.26
CA LEU A 65 8.00 -3.43 -3.57
C LEU A 65 7.74 -2.36 -2.48
N GLY A 66 6.98 -2.73 -1.44
CA GLY A 66 6.70 -1.89 -0.29
C GLY A 66 5.48 -0.99 -0.47
N PHE A 67 5.16 -0.28 0.61
CA PHE A 67 4.01 0.63 0.66
C PHE A 67 4.31 1.98 0.03
N ARG A 68 3.30 2.60 -0.59
CA ARG A 68 3.32 3.98 -1.08
C ARG A 68 2.01 4.67 -0.74
N LEU A 69 2.05 5.96 -0.41
CA LEU A 69 0.83 6.76 -0.28
C LEU A 69 0.14 6.88 -1.64
N ALA A 70 -1.17 6.67 -1.67
CA ALA A 70 -1.97 7.13 -2.79
C ALA A 70 -2.18 8.65 -2.68
N PRO A 71 -2.12 9.40 -3.79
CA PRO A 71 -2.45 10.83 -3.82
C PRO A 71 -3.94 11.10 -3.51
#